data_AF-A0AAD5V0V1-F1
#
_entry.id   AF-A0AAD5V0V1-F1
#
_cell.length_a   1.000
_cell.length_b   1.000
_cell.length_c   1.000
_cell.angle_alpha   90.00
_cell.angle_beta   90.00
_cell.angle_gamma   90.00
#
_symmetry.space_group_name_H-M   'P 1'
#
loop_
_entity.id
_entity.type
_entity.pdbx_description
1 polymer ?
#
loop_
_entity_poly.entity_id
_entity_poly.type
_entity_poly.pdbx_seq_one_letter_code
_entity_poly.pdbx_strand_id
1 'polypeptide(L)'
;MPAPVAYFYMAIVTLGGATLFWSFSDGRAGNLMFDGGSAFLYGTTVVVYLYSVLPNFFANFTSLPLPFTSPTPELPANSHPPSFPPFPQSLRAPTLDLASSHLICSVALTGVLALQAGRWWAEQADIDEDDEDEMLGGEETEDAKLRTRESSPAFVDADKKQK
;
A
#
# COMPACT_ATOMS: atom_id res chain seq x y z
N MET A 1 1.67 8.88 -26.11
CA MET A 1 2.33 9.38 -24.88
C MET A 1 3.81 9.56 -25.12
N PRO A 2 4.44 10.63 -24.62
CA PRO A 2 5.89 10.82 -24.74
C PRO A 2 6.64 9.68 -24.03
N ALA A 3 7.62 9.08 -24.70
CA ALA A 3 8.39 7.95 -24.16
C ALA A 3 8.96 8.19 -22.75
N PRO A 4 9.51 9.37 -22.41
CA PRO A 4 10.05 9.63 -21.07
C PRO A 4 9.01 9.48 -19.95
N VAL A 5 7.77 9.89 -20.20
CA VAL A 5 6.69 9.85 -19.21
C VAL A 5 6.28 8.40 -18.94
N ALA A 6 6.25 7.56 -19.98
CA ALA A 6 5.96 6.14 -19.82
C ALA A 6 7.03 5.43 -18.97
N TYR A 7 8.31 5.71 -19.23
CA TYR A 7 9.40 5.15 -18.43
C TYR A 7 9.34 5.62 -16.97
N PHE A 8 8.98 6.88 -16.72
CA PHE A 8 8.82 7.41 -15.37
C PHE A 8 7.71 6.69 -14.58
N TYR A 9 6.52 6.50 -15.19
CA TYR A 9 5.45 5.74 -14.53
C TYR A 9 5.82 4.29 -14.30
N MET A 10 6.46 3.63 -15.28
CA MET A 10 6.92 2.26 -15.11
C MET A 10 7.95 2.15 -13.99
N ALA A 11 8.86 3.12 -13.85
CA ALA A 11 9.82 3.15 -12.76
C ALA A 11 9.13 3.28 -11.39
N ILE A 12 8.14 4.17 -11.25
CA ILE A 12 7.40 4.32 -9.98
C ILE A 12 6.68 3.02 -9.61
N VAL A 13 5.99 2.40 -10.57
CA VAL A 13 5.23 1.17 -10.36
C VAL A 13 6.15 -0.01 -10.04
N THR A 14 7.26 -0.17 -10.74
CA THR A 14 8.18 -1.29 -10.46
C THR A 14 8.92 -1.09 -9.14
N LEU A 15 9.32 0.14 -8.81
CA LEU A 15 10.04 0.43 -7.57
C LEU A 15 9.12 0.27 -6.37
N GLY A 16 7.89 0.81 -6.42
CA GLY A 16 6.88 0.63 -5.38
C GLY A 16 6.43 -0.84 -5.22
N GLY A 17 6.28 -1.56 -6.33
CA GLY A 17 5.98 -2.99 -6.30
C GLY A 17 7.12 -3.81 -5.71
N ALA A 18 8.37 -3.52 -6.10
CA ALA A 18 9.56 -4.21 -5.60
C ALA A 18 9.76 -3.97 -4.10
N THR A 19 9.51 -2.75 -3.60
CA THR A 19 9.61 -2.45 -2.16
C THR A 19 8.59 -3.24 -1.36
N LEU A 20 7.34 -3.35 -1.83
CA LEU A 20 6.31 -4.15 -1.16
C LEU A 20 6.63 -5.65 -1.19
N PHE A 21 7.13 -6.15 -2.31
CA PHE A 21 7.50 -7.57 -2.45
C PHE A 21 8.70 -7.95 -1.59
N TRP A 22 9.67 -7.05 -1.50
CA TRP A 22 10.83 -7.21 -0.62
C TRP A 22 10.40 -7.24 0.85
N SER A 23 9.53 -6.31 1.25
CA SER A 23 9.01 -6.22 2.62
C SER A 23 8.17 -7.45 3.00
N PHE A 24 7.31 -7.92 2.09
CA PHE A 24 6.51 -9.12 2.28
C PHE A 24 7.35 -10.40 2.54
N SER A 25 8.56 -10.48 1.97
CA SER A 25 9.43 -11.65 2.09
C SER A 25 10.06 -11.84 3.48
N ASP A 26 9.98 -10.84 4.39
CA ASP A 26 10.58 -10.90 5.73
C ASP A 26 9.79 -11.79 6.72
N GLY A 27 8.54 -12.15 6.41
CA GLY A 27 7.84 -13.29 7.02
C GLY A 27 7.52 -13.24 8.53
N ARG A 28 7.86 -12.16 9.24
CA ARG A 28 7.51 -11.95 10.66
C ARG A 28 5.99 -11.74 10.83
N ALA A 29 5.38 -12.29 11.89
CA ALA A 29 3.92 -12.29 12.07
C ALA A 29 3.28 -10.88 12.08
N GLY A 30 3.89 -9.91 12.77
CA GLY A 30 3.45 -8.50 12.74
C GLY A 30 3.69 -7.81 11.39
N ASN A 31 4.76 -8.19 10.69
CA ASN A 31 5.06 -7.71 9.35
C ASN A 31 4.05 -8.24 8.31
N LEU A 32 3.62 -9.50 8.46
CA LEU A 32 2.78 -10.22 7.50
C LEU A 32 1.34 -9.69 7.45
N MET A 33 0.73 -9.36 8.61
CA MET A 33 -0.65 -8.84 8.66
C MET A 33 -0.76 -7.53 7.85
N PHE A 34 0.30 -6.75 7.89
CA PHE A 34 0.34 -5.42 7.34
C PHE A 34 0.83 -5.38 5.88
N ASP A 35 1.93 -6.07 5.58
CA ASP A 35 2.43 -6.20 4.21
C ASP A 35 1.53 -7.07 3.34
N GLY A 36 0.82 -8.03 3.93
CA GLY A 36 -0.13 -8.86 3.19
C GLY A 36 -1.31 -8.02 2.66
N GLY A 37 -1.85 -7.13 3.48
CA GLY A 37 -2.92 -6.22 3.08
C GLY A 37 -2.47 -5.22 2.02
N SER A 38 -1.28 -4.62 2.19
CA SER A 38 -0.75 -3.64 1.24
C SER A 38 -0.39 -4.30 -0.10
N ALA A 39 0.23 -5.49 -0.10
CA ALA A 39 0.50 -6.26 -1.31
C ALA A 39 -0.78 -6.69 -2.04
N PHE A 40 -1.82 -7.09 -1.28
CA PHE A 40 -3.12 -7.43 -1.86
C PHE A 40 -3.81 -6.23 -2.52
N LEU A 41 -3.84 -5.07 -1.87
CA LEU A 41 -4.43 -3.85 -2.43
C LEU A 41 -3.64 -3.36 -3.65
N TYR A 42 -2.31 -3.44 -3.59
CA TYR A 42 -1.45 -3.12 -4.72
C TYR A 42 -1.70 -4.06 -5.91
N GLY A 43 -1.73 -5.37 -5.67
CA GLY A 43 -2.06 -6.37 -6.69
C GLY A 43 -3.44 -6.16 -7.30
N THR A 44 -4.45 -5.88 -6.47
CA THR A 44 -5.81 -5.53 -6.93
C THR A 44 -5.79 -4.29 -7.82
N THR A 45 -5.03 -3.26 -7.45
CA THR A 45 -4.86 -2.04 -8.27
C THR A 45 -4.27 -2.40 -9.65
N VAL A 46 -3.23 -3.23 -9.69
CA VAL A 46 -2.62 -3.69 -10.95
C VAL A 46 -3.64 -4.46 -11.80
N VAL A 47 -4.40 -5.38 -11.22
CA VAL A 47 -5.43 -6.15 -11.92
C VAL A 47 -6.52 -5.23 -12.48
N VAL A 48 -7.08 -4.32 -11.69
CA VAL A 48 -8.10 -3.36 -12.15
C VAL A 48 -7.54 -2.46 -13.24
N TYR A 49 -6.30 -2.00 -13.11
CA TYR A 49 -5.66 -1.16 -14.12
C TYR A 49 -5.52 -1.91 -15.45
N LEU A 50 -5.06 -3.16 -15.42
CA LEU A 50 -4.88 -3.98 -16.62
C LEU A 50 -6.19 -4.40 -17.29
N TYR A 51 -7.24 -4.72 -16.51
CA TYR A 51 -8.49 -5.28 -17.05
C TYR A 51 -9.61 -4.26 -17.26
N SER A 52 -9.56 -3.09 -16.62
CA SER A 52 -10.60 -2.07 -16.74
C SER A 52 -10.07 -0.79 -17.38
N VAL A 53 -8.94 -0.25 -16.89
CA VAL A 53 -8.41 1.04 -17.36
C VAL A 53 -7.82 0.93 -18.77
N LEU A 54 -6.86 0.02 -18.97
CA LEU A 54 -6.20 -0.14 -20.28
C LEU A 54 -7.20 -0.43 -21.42
N PRO A 55 -8.07 -1.46 -21.35
CA PRO A 55 -8.94 -1.79 -22.46
C PRO A 55 -9.95 -0.67 -22.76
N ASN A 56 -10.51 -0.01 -21.73
CA ASN A 56 -11.41 1.12 -21.94
C ASN A 56 -10.69 2.29 -22.63
N PHE A 57 -9.49 2.64 -22.16
CA PHE A 57 -8.67 3.69 -22.75
C PHE A 57 -8.33 3.42 -24.22
N PHE A 58 -7.80 2.23 -24.53
CA PHE A 58 -7.39 1.89 -25.89
C PHE A 58 -8.57 1.77 -26.86
N ALA A 59 -9.74 1.30 -26.39
CA ALA A 59 -10.92 1.15 -27.22
C ALA A 59 -11.63 2.48 -27.53
N ASN A 60 -11.71 3.40 -26.57
CA ASN A 60 -12.59 4.59 -26.69
C ASN A 60 -11.83 5.92 -26.85
N PHE A 61 -10.58 6.01 -26.39
CA PHE A 61 -9.87 7.28 -26.25
C PHE A 61 -8.59 7.40 -27.10
N THR A 62 -8.23 6.37 -27.87
CA THR A 62 -7.06 6.40 -28.78
C THR A 62 -7.24 7.37 -29.94
N SER A 63 -8.47 7.54 -30.44
CA SER A 63 -8.80 8.45 -31.52
C SER A 63 -10.07 9.24 -31.19
N LEU A 64 -9.91 10.53 -30.89
CA LEU A 64 -11.02 11.43 -30.66
C LEU A 64 -11.17 12.36 -31.87
N PRO A 65 -12.32 12.34 -32.57
CA PRO A 65 -12.58 13.35 -33.59
C PRO A 65 -12.76 14.70 -32.89
N LEU A 66 -11.77 15.59 -33.05
CA LEU A 66 -11.86 17.01 -32.71
C LEU A 66 -12.00 17.77 -34.05
N PRO A 67 -13.00 18.65 -34.25
CA PRO A 67 -13.94 19.24 -33.30
C PRO A 67 -15.17 18.35 -33.04
N PHE A 68 -15.86 18.57 -31.91
CA PHE A 68 -17.18 17.98 -31.61
C PHE A 68 -18.26 18.59 -32.53
N THR A 69 -18.05 18.54 -33.84
CA THR A 69 -18.96 19.05 -34.86
C THR A 69 -20.03 17.99 -35.06
N SER A 70 -21.10 18.06 -34.27
CA SER A 70 -22.37 17.55 -34.75
C SER A 70 -22.66 18.29 -36.07
N PRO A 71 -23.01 17.62 -37.18
CA PRO A 71 -23.53 18.31 -38.35
C PRO A 71 -24.82 18.99 -37.89
N THR A 72 -24.73 20.27 -37.55
CA THR A 72 -25.89 21.08 -37.24
C THR A 72 -26.49 21.42 -38.60
N PRO A 73 -27.71 20.94 -38.93
CA PRO A 73 -28.38 21.36 -40.15
C PRO A 73 -28.46 22.88 -40.11
N GLU A 74 -27.92 23.52 -41.15
CA GLU A 74 -28.02 24.93 -41.48
C GLU A 74 -29.07 25.72 -40.66
N LEU A 75 -28.64 26.41 -39.59
CA LEU A 75 -29.47 27.39 -38.89
C LEU A 75 -29.17 28.79 -39.48
N PRO A 76 -30.19 29.58 -39.87
CA PRO A 76 -30.01 30.89 -40.49
C PRO A 76 -29.29 31.89 -39.58
N ALA A 77 -28.54 32.80 -40.21
CA ALA A 77 -27.49 33.69 -39.68
C ALA A 77 -27.88 34.70 -38.57
N ASN A 78 -29.03 34.57 -37.91
CA ASN A 78 -29.58 35.55 -36.97
C ASN A 78 -29.83 35.03 -35.54
N SER A 79 -29.12 33.99 -35.08
CA SER A 79 -29.22 33.53 -33.68
C SER A 79 -27.87 33.61 -32.97
N HIS A 80 -27.93 33.99 -31.69
CA HIS A 80 -26.81 34.23 -30.76
C HIS A 80 -25.65 33.23 -30.86
N PRO A 81 -24.40 33.63 -30.49
CA PRO A 81 -23.21 32.81 -30.64
C PRO A 81 -23.43 31.41 -30.06
N PRO A 82 -23.01 30.35 -30.77
CA PRO A 82 -23.38 28.99 -30.42
C PRO A 82 -22.86 28.66 -29.03
N SER A 83 -23.79 28.38 -28.12
CA SER A 83 -23.50 27.60 -26.91
C SER A 83 -22.66 26.39 -27.31
N PHE A 84 -21.57 26.13 -26.61
CA PHE A 84 -20.69 24.98 -26.87
C PHE A 84 -21.49 23.71 -27.19
N PRO A 85 -21.07 22.93 -28.22
CA PRO A 85 -21.77 21.71 -28.55
C PRO A 85 -21.85 20.79 -27.32
N PRO A 86 -23.00 20.16 -27.05
CA PRO A 86 -23.16 19.29 -25.89
C PRO A 86 -22.19 18.11 -25.96
N PHE A 87 -21.66 17.68 -24.81
CA PHE A 87 -20.72 16.55 -24.74
C PHE A 87 -21.34 15.28 -25.39
N PRO A 88 -20.61 14.61 -26.30
CA PRO A 88 -21.13 13.49 -27.08
C PRO A 88 -21.63 12.35 -26.18
N GLN A 89 -22.86 11.91 -26.41
CA GLN A 89 -23.51 10.88 -25.58
C GLN A 89 -22.77 9.53 -25.61
N SER A 90 -22.12 9.20 -26.74
CA SER A 90 -21.35 7.97 -26.90
C SER A 90 -20.12 7.89 -26.00
N LEU A 91 -19.54 9.02 -25.60
CA LEU A 91 -18.37 9.07 -24.72
C LEU A 91 -18.75 9.14 -23.23
N ARG A 92 -20.03 9.37 -22.89
CA ARG A 92 -20.44 9.55 -21.48
C ARG A 92 -20.19 8.29 -20.66
N ALA A 93 -20.66 7.14 -21.16
CA ALA A 93 -20.49 5.87 -20.46
C ALA A 93 -19.00 5.46 -20.37
N PRO A 94 -18.21 5.47 -21.46
CA PRO A 94 -16.77 5.19 -21.38
C PRO A 94 -16.00 6.14 -20.44
N THR A 95 -16.35 7.43 -20.42
CA THR A 95 -15.69 8.41 -19.54
C THR A 95 -15.99 8.13 -18.07
N LEU A 96 -17.25 7.80 -17.74
CA LEU A 96 -17.66 7.49 -16.38
C LEU A 96 -16.99 6.19 -15.90
N ASP A 97 -16.93 5.18 -16.75
CA ASP A 97 -16.29 3.89 -16.45
C ASP A 97 -14.76 4.00 -16.30
N LEU A 98 -14.13 4.85 -17.09
CA LEU A 98 -12.72 5.17 -16.93
C LEU A 98 -12.46 5.93 -15.62
N ALA A 99 -13.31 6.90 -15.29
CA ALA A 99 -13.20 7.68 -14.06
C ALA A 99 -13.42 6.82 -12.80
N SER A 100 -14.40 5.92 -12.82
CA SER A 100 -14.66 5.00 -11.70
C SER A 100 -13.49 4.04 -11.49
N SER A 101 -12.92 3.49 -12.57
CA SER A 101 -11.75 2.61 -12.50
C SER A 101 -10.54 3.32 -11.89
N HIS A 102 -10.28 4.57 -12.28
CA HIS A 102 -9.22 5.39 -11.67
C HIS A 102 -9.50 5.76 -10.22
N LEU A 103 -10.77 5.98 -9.85
CA LEU A 103 -11.17 6.20 -8.46
C LEU A 103 -10.81 4.95 -7.62
N ILE A 104 -11.20 3.77 -8.10
CA ILE A 104 -10.92 2.49 -7.43
C ILE A 104 -9.40 2.31 -7.24
N CYS A 105 -8.60 2.54 -8.30
CA CYS A 105 -7.14 2.48 -8.19
C CYS A 105 -6.58 3.48 -7.16
N SER A 106 -7.10 4.71 -7.15
CA SER A 106 -6.63 5.75 -6.23
C SER A 106 -6.96 5.41 -4.77
N VAL A 107 -8.16 4.91 -4.50
CA VAL A 107 -8.58 4.48 -3.15
C VAL A 107 -7.75 3.28 -2.70
N ALA A 108 -7.53 2.30 -3.57
CA ALA A 108 -6.72 1.13 -3.24
C ALA A 108 -5.25 1.52 -2.93
N LEU A 109 -4.63 2.39 -3.73
CA LEU A 109 -3.29 2.92 -3.47
C LEU A 109 -3.24 3.78 -2.21
N THR A 110 -4.29 4.55 -1.93
CA THR A 110 -4.40 5.29 -0.65
C THR A 110 -4.49 4.33 0.51
N GLY A 111 -5.21 3.21 0.36
CA GLY A 111 -5.22 2.11 1.33
C GLY A 111 -3.83 1.51 1.56
N VAL A 112 -3.01 1.38 0.51
CA VAL A 112 -1.61 0.95 0.64
C VAL A 112 -0.80 1.91 1.51
N LEU A 113 -0.96 3.23 1.31
CA LEU A 113 -0.28 4.25 2.12
C LEU A 113 -0.82 4.31 3.56
N ALA A 114 -2.14 4.18 3.72
CA ALA A 114 -2.81 4.19 5.02
C ALA A 114 -2.47 2.96 5.85
N LEU A 115 -2.34 1.80 5.19
CA LEU A 115 -1.66 0.67 5.76
C LEU A 115 -0.27 1.15 6.10
N GLN A 116 0.68 1.44 5.20
CA GLN A 116 2.07 1.84 5.54
C GLN A 116 2.24 2.77 6.77
N ALA A 117 1.38 3.77 6.94
CA ALA A 117 1.32 4.61 8.14
C ALA A 117 0.86 3.89 9.43
N GLY A 118 -0.13 3.01 9.36
CA GLY A 118 -0.62 2.20 10.47
C GLY A 118 0.41 1.26 11.09
N ARG A 119 1.43 0.81 10.34
CA ARG A 119 2.52 0.02 10.92
C ARG A 119 3.44 0.90 11.76
N TRP A 120 3.74 2.10 11.29
CA TRP A 120 4.48 3.06 12.09
C TRP A 120 3.73 3.37 13.40
N TRP A 121 2.39 3.47 13.34
CA TRP A 121 1.58 3.60 14.55
C TRP A 121 1.68 2.36 15.45
N ALA A 122 1.55 1.15 14.91
CA ALA A 122 1.59 -0.09 15.69
C ALA A 122 2.95 -0.31 16.34
N GLU A 123 4.04 -0.01 15.64
CA GLU A 123 5.40 -0.06 16.18
C GLU A 123 5.60 0.94 17.33
N GLN A 124 4.93 2.09 17.33
CA GLN A 124 5.01 3.05 18.44
C GLN A 124 4.28 2.55 19.70
N ALA A 125 3.15 1.87 19.54
CA ALA A 125 2.38 1.34 20.67
C ALA A 125 3.12 0.22 21.41
N ASP A 126 3.85 -0.63 20.68
CA ASP A 126 4.68 -1.67 21.30
C ASP A 126 5.85 -1.05 22.11
N ILE A 127 6.44 0.07 21.65
CA ILE A 127 7.53 0.77 22.36
C ILE A 127 7.03 1.41 23.65
N ASP A 128 5.86 2.06 23.61
CA ASP A 128 5.29 2.70 24.80
C ASP A 128 4.93 1.65 25.87
N GLU A 129 4.46 0.45 25.49
CA GLU A 129 4.22 -0.66 26.43
C GLU A 129 5.52 -1.24 27.02
N ASP A 130 6.57 -1.42 26.21
CA ASP A 130 7.88 -1.92 26.68
C ASP A 130 8.57 -0.95 27.66
N ASP A 131 8.47 0.37 27.44
CA ASP A 131 9.03 1.40 28.34
C ASP A 131 8.27 1.47 29.69
N GLU A 132 6.96 1.20 29.69
CA GLU A 132 6.14 1.09 30.90
C GLU A 132 6.48 -0.17 31.71
N ASP A 133 6.70 -1.31 31.04
CA ASP A 133 7.12 -2.56 31.67
C ASP A 133 8.57 -2.50 32.21
N GLU A 134 9.50 -1.83 31.52
CA GLU A 134 10.86 -1.60 32.04
C GLU A 134 10.89 -0.68 33.27
N MET A 135 10.00 0.34 33.34
CA MET A 135 9.87 1.20 34.51
C MET A 135 9.15 0.54 35.70
N LEU A 136 8.29 -0.46 35.47
CA LEU A 136 7.62 -1.23 36.52
C LEU A 136 8.39 -2.49 36.96
N GLY A 137 9.31 -2.99 36.13
CA GLY A 137 10.13 -4.20 36.39
C GLY A 137 11.46 -3.96 37.12
N GLY A 138 11.84 -2.70 37.37
CA GLY A 138 13.15 -2.33 37.92
C GLY A 138 13.36 -2.55 39.42
N GLU A 139 12.32 -2.90 40.20
CA GLU A 139 12.45 -3.02 41.68
C GLU A 139 12.47 -4.46 42.23
N GLU A 140 12.24 -5.51 41.44
CA GLU A 140 12.12 -6.89 42.00
C GLU A 140 13.23 -7.89 41.62
N THR A 141 14.18 -7.55 40.74
CA THR A 141 15.16 -8.55 40.21
C THR A 141 16.55 -8.57 40.86
N GLU A 142 16.93 -7.56 41.66
CA GLU A 142 18.25 -7.56 42.33
C GLU A 142 18.28 -8.46 43.59
N ASP A 143 17.20 -8.54 44.37
CA ASP A 143 17.14 -9.36 45.59
C ASP A 143 17.00 -10.87 45.30
N ALA A 144 16.43 -11.24 44.14
CA ALA A 144 16.32 -12.63 43.73
C ALA A 144 17.66 -13.22 43.25
N LYS A 145 18.55 -12.39 42.68
CA LYS A 145 19.83 -12.83 42.11
C LYS A 145 20.93 -12.99 43.17
N LEU A 146 20.84 -12.27 44.29
CA LEU A 146 21.78 -12.42 45.42
C LEU A 146 21.49 -13.65 46.28
N ARG A 147 20.22 -14.11 46.37
CA ARG A 147 19.85 -15.27 47.20
C ARG A 147 20.16 -16.63 46.58
N THR A 148 20.30 -16.74 45.26
CA THR A 148 20.58 -18.04 44.60
C THR A 148 22.06 -18.43 44.65
N ARG A 149 22.97 -17.52 45.04
CA ARG A 149 24.43 -17.79 45.03
C ARG A 149 25.02 -18.25 46.37
N GLU A 150 24.26 -18.18 47.48
CA GLU A 150 24.73 -18.63 48.80
C GLU A 150 24.16 -19.98 49.27
N SER A 151 23.25 -20.60 48.52
CA SER A 151 22.60 -21.85 48.93
C SER A 151 22.77 -22.97 47.91
N SER A 152 23.98 -23.53 47.83
CA SER A 152 24.11 -24.96 47.50
C SER A 152 25.35 -25.57 48.17
N PRO A 153 25.16 -26.43 49.19
CA PRO A 153 26.22 -27.24 49.75
C PRO A 153 26.33 -28.56 48.97
N ALA A 154 27.55 -28.94 48.59
CA ALA A 154 28.08 -30.32 48.62
C ALA A 154 29.17 -30.50 47.55
N PHE A 155 30.36 -30.93 47.97
CA PHE A 155 30.71 -32.33 47.86
C PHE A 155 31.97 -32.61 48.69
N VAL A 156 31.78 -33.44 49.71
CA VAL A 156 32.84 -33.95 50.60
C VAL A 156 33.69 -34.93 49.79
N ASP A 157 34.98 -34.63 49.75
CA ASP A 157 36.04 -35.45 49.17
C ASP A 157 36.26 -36.69 50.06
N ALA A 158 35.85 -37.87 49.60
CA ALA A 158 36.22 -39.13 50.21
C ALA A 158 36.00 -40.30 49.23
N ASP A 159 37.03 -40.67 48.46
CA ASP A 159 37.29 -42.09 48.26
C ASP A 159 38.79 -42.40 48.03
N LYS A 160 39.33 -43.11 49.03
CA LYS A 160 40.35 -44.17 48.97
C LYS A 160 41.65 -43.93 48.17
N LYS A 161 42.69 -43.61 48.93
CA LYS A 161 43.99 -44.30 48.82
C LYS A 161 44.31 -45.05 50.10
N GLN A 162 44.30 -46.38 50.03
CA GLN A 162 44.96 -47.37 50.90
C GLN A 162 44.54 -48.74 50.32
N LYS A 163 45.38 -49.73 50.06
CA LYS A 163 46.78 -50.00 50.38
C LYS A 163 47.21 -51.15 49.47
#